data_AF-A0A7C7KKP5-F1
#
_entry.id   AF-A0A7C7KKP5-F1
#
_cell.length_a   1.000
_cell.length_b   1.000
_cell.length_c   1.000
_cell.angle_alpha   90.00
_cell.angle_beta   90.00
_cell.angle_gamma   90.00
#
_symmetry.space_group_name_H-M   'P 1'
#
loop_
_entity.id
_entity.type
_entity.pdbx_description
1 polymer ?
#
loop_
_entity_poly.entity_id
_entity_poly.type
_entity_poly.pdbx_seq_one_letter_code
_entity_poly.pdbx_strand_id
1 'polypeptide(L)' 'MSETQTQLHPAPRYKRVLLKISGEALMGDREYGLDKDMVAQIAPDVGEVRALGV' A
#
# COMPACT_ATOMS: atom_id res chain seq x y z
N MET A 1 -25.73 -4.61 23.26
CA MET A 1 -24.57 -5.52 23.23
C MET A 1 -24.26 -5.74 21.76
N SER A 2 -23.34 -4.97 21.19
CA SER A 2 -22.99 -5.11 19.77
C SER A 2 -21.86 -6.11 19.64
N GLU A 3 -22.18 -7.24 19.00
CA GLU A 3 -21.24 -8.31 18.67
C GLU A 3 -20.13 -7.74 17.78
N THR A 4 -18.89 -7.78 18.27
CA THR A 4 -17.71 -7.48 17.45
C THR A 4 -17.48 -8.67 16.53
N GLN A 5 -17.95 -8.58 15.28
CA GLN A 5 -17.61 -9.56 14.25
C GLN A 5 -16.12 -9.45 13.93
N THR A 6 -15.33 -10.43 14.35
CA THR A 6 -13.95 -10.60 13.90
C THR A 6 -13.98 -10.97 12.41
N GLN A 7 -13.68 -10.00 11.54
CA GLN A 7 -13.51 -10.25 10.12
C GLN A 7 -12.22 -11.06 9.92
N LEU A 8 -12.37 -12.31 9.46
CA LEU A 8 -11.24 -13.15 9.07
C LEU A 8 -10.74 -12.68 7.70
N HIS A 9 -9.64 -11.91 7.69
CA HIS A 9 -8.95 -11.61 6.44
C HIS A 9 -8.26 -12.89 5.93
N PRO A 10 -8.56 -13.35 4.71
CA PRO A 10 -7.88 -14.50 4.14
C PRO A 10 -6.38 -14.21 4.06
N ALA A 11 -5.57 -15.23 4.34
CA ALA A 11 -4.12 -15.10 4.25
C ALA A 11 -3.71 -14.61 2.85
N PRO A 12 -2.71 -13.72 2.72
CA PRO A 12 -2.25 -13.24 1.43
C PRO A 12 -1.84 -14.40 0.51
N ARG A 13 -2.24 -14.34 -0.77
CA ARG A 13 -1.94 -15.38 -1.76
C ARG A 13 -0.44 -15.57 -1.98
N TYR A 14 0.35 -14.51 -1.81
CA TYR A 14 1.79 -14.51 -2.04
C TYR A 14 2.52 -14.17 -0.74
N LYS A 15 3.58 -14.94 -0.44
CA LYS A 15 4.46 -14.72 0.72
C LYS A 15 5.55 -13.66 0.51
N ARG A 16 5.79 -13.29 -0.74
CA ARG A 16 6.80 -12.30 -1.14
C ARG A 16 6.43 -11.78 -2.53
N VAL A 17 6.51 -10.47 -2.70
CA VAL A 17 6.23 -9.81 -3.97
C VAL A 17 7.31 -8.77 -4.26
N LEU A 18 7.50 -8.46 -5.55
CA LEU A 18 8.24 -7.30 -5.99
C LEU A 18 7.24 -6.29 -6.55
N LEU A 19 6.97 -5.24 -5.80
CA LEU A 19 6.11 -4.15 -6.26
C LEU A 19 6.94 -3.18 -7.10
N LYS A 20 6.63 -3.09 -8.39
CA LYS A 20 7.24 -2.10 -9.29
C LYS A 20 6.31 -0.91 -9.43
N ILE A 21 6.85 0.29 -9.23
CA ILE A 21 6.16 1.57 -9.45
C ILE A 21 6.95 2.33 -10.52
N SER A 22 6.27 2.99 -11.47
CA SER A 22 6.95 3.88 -12.43
C SER A 22 7.31 5.21 -11.75
N GLY A 23 8.37 5.88 -12.20
CA GLY A 23 8.77 7.17 -11.60
C GLY A 23 7.68 8.22 -11.79
N GLU A 24 7.03 8.20 -12.95
CA GLU A 24 5.92 9.07 -13.33
C GLU A 24 4.71 8.91 -12.40
N ALA A 25 4.46 7.70 -11.88
CA ALA A 25 3.36 7.47 -10.94
C ALA A 25 3.59 8.12 -9.58
N LEU A 26 4.84 8.49 -9.24
CA LEU A 26 5.19 9.19 -8.00
C LEU A 26 5.30 10.71 -8.20
N MET A 27 5.17 11.20 -9.43
CA MET A 27 5.35 12.60 -9.77
C MET A 27 4.06 13.43 -9.58
N GLY A 28 2.89 12.79 -9.49
CA GLY A 28 1.61 13.51 -9.43
C GLY A 28 1.46 14.47 -10.61
N ASP A 29 1.11 15.73 -10.34
CA ASP A 29 1.01 16.80 -11.34
C ASP A 29 2.36 17.50 -11.65
N ARG A 30 3.47 17.00 -11.09
CA ARG A 30 4.80 17.62 -11.29
C ARG A 30 5.46 17.12 -12.57
N GLU A 31 6.25 18.01 -13.18
CA GLU A 31 7.07 17.67 -14.36
C GLU A 31 8.37 16.93 -14.02
N TYR A 32 8.83 17.00 -12.76
CA TYR A 32 10.01 16.25 -12.30
C TYR A 32 9.98 15.98 -10.79
N GLY A 33 10.79 14.99 -10.37
CA GLY A 33 11.03 14.68 -8.96
C GLY A 33 9.98 13.76 -8.35
N LEU A 34 9.71 13.91 -7.06
CA LEU A 34 8.68 13.18 -6.35
C LEU A 34 7.63 14.16 -5.83
N ASP A 35 6.37 13.81 -5.99
CA ASP A 35 5.28 14.46 -5.29
C ASP A 35 5.11 13.85 -3.90
N LYS A 36 5.15 14.70 -2.87
CA LYS A 36 5.11 14.24 -1.48
C LYS A 36 3.74 13.69 -1.10
N ASP A 37 2.68 14.24 -1.67
CA ASP A 37 1.32 13.82 -1.36
C ASP A 37 1.06 12.45 -2.00
N MET A 38 1.52 12.25 -3.24
CA MET A 38 1.46 10.95 -3.90
C MET A 38 2.23 9.87 -3.14
N VAL A 39 3.45 10.19 -2.68
CA VAL A 39 4.25 9.26 -1.86
C VAL A 39 3.56 8.97 -0.52
N ALA A 40 2.99 9.99 0.12
CA ALA A 40 2.26 9.83 1.39
C ALA A 40 0.98 9.02 1.24
N GLN A 41 0.39 8.95 0.05
CA GLN A 41 -0.75 8.09 -0.24
C GLN A 41 -0.34 6.62 -0.43
N ILE A 42 0.75 6.35 -1.15
CA ILE A 42 1.16 4.97 -1.47
C ILE A 42 1.87 4.29 -0.28
N ALA A 43 2.66 5.03 0.49
CA ALA A 43 3.49 4.44 1.54
C ALA A 43 2.67 3.68 2.62
N PRO A 44 1.51 4.20 3.10
CA PRO A 44 0.62 3.46 4.00
C PRO A 44 0.14 2.12 3.43
N ASP A 45 -0.32 2.10 2.17
CA ASP A 45 -0.81 0.89 1.51
C ASP A 45 0.26 -0.22 1.47
N VAL A 46 1.51 0.14 1.17
CA VAL A 46 2.64 -0.79 1.21
C VAL A 46 2.91 -1.28 2.63
N GLY A 47 2.80 -0.38 3.62
CA GLY A 47 2.91 -0.71 5.04
C GLY A 47 1.84 -1.69 5.52
N GLU A 48 0.60 -1.50 5.09
CA GLU A 48 -0.52 -2.40 5.40
C GLU A 48 -0.29 -3.80 4.84
N VAL A 49 0.09 -3.91 3.56
CA VAL A 49 0.42 -5.20 2.94
C VAL A 49 1.57 -5.90 3.67
N ARG A 50 2.59 -5.13 4.10
CA ARG A 50 3.67 -5.68 4.92
C ARG A 50 3.19 -6.16 6.30
N ALA A 51 2.27 -5.43 6.93
CA ALA A 51 1.69 -5.84 8.22
C ALA A 51 0.91 -7.16 8.12
N LEU A 52 0.39 -7.50 6.93
CA LEU A 52 -0.21 -8.81 6.65
C LEU A 52 0.81 -9.96 6.54
N GLY A 53 2.11 -9.67 6.60
CA GLY A 53 3.18 -10.68 6.56
C GLY A 53 3.69 -11.04 5.16
N VAL A 54 3.48 -10.16 4.18
CA VAL A 54 4.01 -10.27 2.80
C VAL A 54 5.42 -9.68 2.68
#